data_AF-A0A2Z6RDR0-F1
#
_entry.id   AF-A0A2Z6RDR0-F1
#
_cell.length_a   1.000
_cell.length_b   1.000
_cell.length_c   1.000
_cell.angle_alpha   90.00
_cell.angle_beta   90.00
_cell.angle_gamma   90.00
#
_symmetry.space_group_name_H-M   'P 1'
#
loop_
_entity.id
_entity.type
_entity.pdbx_description
1 polymer ?
#
loop_
_entity_poly.entity_id
_entity_poly.type
_entity_poly.pdbx_seq_one_letter_code
_entity_poly.pdbx_strand_id
1 'polypeptide(L)'
;MIIKARHTSHGETAARRINVDRQIKLDELEYKMRERFDISYEKGIELFYLDEDNDRVIVSFEDELALALESSKIPIFEIVVKPKVVDSECTYPQVPKGKPGDCVEVLVESQYLTLANAMREDTKAWGTYTYTNDSDIIKVLAHSEKIDLPDDPPPYNVIVTLRLLPGNLRYIGTTTRGVTTLSYGPYDLSYILENVRTVPINEKTYFNINSS
;
A
#
# COMPACT_ATOMS: atom_id res chain seq x y z
N MET A 1 21.92 10.15 -13.63
CA MET A 1 23.08 9.23 -13.45
C MET A 1 22.65 7.82 -13.76
N ILE A 2 23.58 6.93 -14.13
CA ILE A 2 23.25 5.54 -14.47
C ILE A 2 23.50 4.65 -13.26
N ILE A 3 22.49 3.87 -12.90
CA ILE A 3 22.60 2.76 -11.93
C ILE A 3 22.39 1.43 -12.64
N LYS A 4 22.85 0.34 -12.04
CA LYS A 4 22.52 -1.03 -12.43
C LYS A 4 21.57 -1.61 -11.39
N ALA A 5 20.43 -2.13 -11.81
CA ALA A 5 19.49 -2.82 -10.94
C ALA A 5 19.42 -4.29 -11.32
N ARG A 6 19.27 -5.16 -10.32
CA ARG A 6 19.12 -6.62 -10.49
C ARG A 6 17.87 -7.08 -9.77
N HIS A 7 17.19 -8.04 -10.35
CA HIS A 7 16.07 -8.73 -9.72
C HIS A 7 16.15 -10.20 -10.10
N THR A 8 16.03 -11.08 -9.09
CA THR A 8 16.00 -12.52 -9.30
C THR A 8 14.58 -13.03 -9.11
N SER A 9 14.01 -13.62 -10.15
CA SER A 9 12.68 -14.20 -10.14
C SER A 9 12.73 -15.61 -10.73
N HIS A 10 12.10 -16.59 -10.07
CA HIS A 10 12.07 -18.00 -10.51
C HIS A 10 13.46 -18.62 -10.82
N GLY A 11 14.50 -18.18 -10.10
CA GLY A 11 15.88 -18.66 -10.30
C GLY A 11 16.63 -17.96 -11.44
N GLU A 12 15.99 -17.08 -12.19
CA GLU A 12 16.62 -16.27 -13.23
C GLU A 12 16.92 -14.86 -12.72
N THR A 13 18.14 -14.38 -12.93
CA THR A 13 18.53 -13.01 -12.57
C THR A 13 18.48 -12.11 -13.79
N ALA A 14 17.58 -11.12 -13.78
CA ALA A 14 17.56 -10.05 -14.77
C ALA A 14 18.31 -8.83 -14.23
N ALA A 15 19.08 -8.16 -15.11
CA ALA A 15 19.75 -6.91 -14.78
C ALA A 15 19.41 -5.82 -15.80
N ARG A 16 19.21 -4.59 -15.32
CA ARG A 16 18.90 -3.42 -16.16
C ARG A 16 19.79 -2.24 -15.78
N ARG A 17 20.14 -1.41 -16.77
CA ARG A 17 20.77 -0.11 -16.54
C ARG A 17 19.69 0.96 -16.64
N ILE A 18 19.55 1.77 -15.60
CA ILE A 18 18.47 2.74 -15.46
C ILE A 18 19.10 4.13 -15.27
N ASN A 19 18.59 5.11 -16.01
CA ASN A 19 18.96 6.51 -15.77
C ASN A 19 18.02 7.08 -14.71
N VAL A 20 18.59 7.63 -13.65
CA VAL A 20 17.87 8.21 -12.50
C VAL A 20 18.39 9.61 -12.22
N ASP A 21 17.59 10.47 -11.59
CA ASP A 21 18.10 11.74 -11.07
C ASP A 21 19.12 11.46 -9.95
N ARG A 22 20.09 12.35 -9.73
CA ARG A 22 21.03 12.23 -8.60
C ARG A 22 20.34 12.49 -7.25
N GLN A 23 19.25 13.24 -7.25
CA GLN A 23 18.44 13.56 -6.07
C GLN A 23 17.12 12.78 -6.08
N ILE A 24 17.06 11.65 -6.77
CA ILE A 24 15.86 10.80 -6.83
C ILE A 24 15.45 10.38 -5.41
N LYS A 25 14.15 10.45 -5.14
CA LYS A 25 13.54 9.97 -3.89
C LYS A 25 13.41 8.45 -3.88
N LEU A 26 13.44 7.85 -2.70
CA LEU A 26 13.41 6.40 -2.55
C LEU A 26 12.13 5.80 -3.13
N ASP A 27 10.98 6.43 -2.88
CA ASP A 27 9.68 6.03 -3.45
C ASP A 27 9.66 6.11 -4.99
N GLU A 28 10.26 7.15 -5.57
CA GLU A 28 10.37 7.30 -7.03
C GLU A 28 11.32 6.23 -7.62
N LEU A 29 12.41 5.90 -6.93
CA LEU A 29 13.31 4.84 -7.32
C LEU A 29 12.60 3.49 -7.31
N GLU A 30 11.89 3.17 -6.23
CA GLU A 30 11.07 1.96 -6.10
C GLU A 30 10.04 1.84 -7.22
N TYR A 31 9.30 2.93 -7.50
CA TYR A 31 8.36 2.99 -8.62
C TYR A 31 9.04 2.61 -9.94
N LYS A 32 10.19 3.24 -10.27
CA LYS A 32 10.92 2.92 -11.50
C LYS A 32 11.39 1.47 -11.52
N MET A 33 11.80 0.91 -10.38
CA MET A 33 12.21 -0.50 -10.31
C MET A 33 11.05 -1.43 -10.59
N ARG A 34 9.88 -1.20 -9.97
CA ARG A 34 8.67 -2.00 -10.20
C ARG A 34 8.28 -2.02 -11.67
N GLU A 35 8.20 -0.85 -12.30
CA GLU A 35 7.88 -0.72 -13.72
C GLU A 35 8.87 -1.43 -14.64
N ARG A 36 10.16 -1.46 -14.28
CA ARG A 36 11.21 -2.08 -15.11
C ARG A 36 11.24 -3.59 -14.96
N PHE A 37 10.85 -4.13 -13.81
CA PHE A 37 10.91 -5.55 -13.52
C PHE A 37 9.53 -6.23 -13.46
N ASP A 38 8.47 -5.51 -13.82
CA ASP A 38 7.08 -5.99 -13.82
C ASP A 38 6.66 -6.56 -12.46
N ILE A 39 7.02 -5.83 -11.38
CA ILE A 39 6.76 -6.25 -10.01
C ILE A 39 5.43 -5.67 -9.53
N SER A 40 4.45 -6.55 -9.30
CA SER A 40 3.14 -6.17 -8.75
C SER A 40 3.26 -5.41 -7.42
N TYR A 41 2.42 -4.37 -7.26
CA TYR A 41 2.26 -3.61 -6.01
C TYR A 41 1.64 -4.43 -4.85
N GLU A 42 1.16 -5.64 -5.13
CA GLU A 42 0.74 -6.61 -4.12
C GLU A 42 1.91 -7.27 -3.40
N LYS A 43 3.14 -7.12 -3.93
CA LYS A 43 4.35 -7.62 -3.31
C LYS A 43 5.14 -6.50 -2.64
N GLY A 44 5.71 -6.79 -1.49
CA GLY A 44 6.75 -5.95 -0.89
C GLY A 44 8.02 -6.04 -1.72
N ILE A 45 8.82 -4.98 -1.70
CA ILE A 45 10.19 -5.01 -2.21
C ILE A 45 11.13 -4.54 -1.11
N GLU A 46 12.32 -5.13 -1.08
CA GLU A 46 13.45 -4.58 -0.36
C GLU A 46 14.53 -4.24 -1.37
N LEU A 47 15.12 -3.07 -1.20
CA LEU A 47 16.25 -2.62 -1.98
C LEU A 47 17.53 -2.85 -1.19
N PHE A 48 18.54 -3.36 -1.89
CA PHE A 48 19.89 -3.48 -1.40
C PHE A 48 20.83 -2.82 -2.40
N TYR A 49 21.97 -2.33 -1.95
CA TYR A 49 23.09 -2.02 -2.82
C TYR A 49 24.29 -2.88 -2.48
N LEU A 50 25.18 -3.06 -3.44
CA LEU A 50 26.50 -3.65 -3.22
C LEU A 50 27.49 -2.52 -2.98
N ASP A 51 28.11 -2.51 -1.81
CA ASP A 51 29.15 -1.54 -1.48
C ASP A 51 30.52 -1.93 -2.07
N GLU A 52 31.55 -1.19 -1.67
CA GLU A 52 32.93 -1.38 -2.11
C GLU A 52 33.57 -2.69 -1.62
N ASP A 53 33.08 -3.24 -0.50
CA ASP A 53 33.47 -4.55 0.02
C ASP A 53 32.62 -5.70 -0.56
N ASN A 54 31.68 -5.36 -1.46
CA ASN A 54 30.70 -6.26 -2.05
C ASN A 54 29.75 -6.87 -0.99
N ASP A 55 29.58 -6.16 0.12
CA ASP A 55 28.55 -6.45 1.12
C ASP A 55 27.20 -5.97 0.61
N ARG A 56 26.18 -6.74 1.01
CA ARG A 56 24.80 -6.53 0.59
C ARG A 56 24.08 -5.66 1.62
N VAL A 57 24.11 -4.36 1.40
CA VAL A 57 23.62 -3.36 2.35
C VAL A 57 22.20 -2.94 2.00
N ILE A 58 21.29 -2.96 2.98
CA ILE A 58 19.87 -2.59 2.77
C ILE A 58 19.72 -1.08 2.56
N VAL A 59 18.73 -0.68 1.75
CA VAL A 59 18.30 0.71 1.56
C VAL A 59 16.82 0.80 1.89
N SER A 60 16.54 1.36 3.06
CA SER A 60 15.20 1.59 3.62
C SER A 60 14.93 3.07 3.89
N PHE A 61 15.97 3.92 3.89
CA PHE A 61 15.86 5.35 4.16
C PHE A 61 16.55 6.22 3.09
N GLU A 62 16.20 7.50 3.08
CA GLU A 62 16.68 8.49 2.11
C GLU A 62 18.19 8.77 2.21
N ASP A 63 18.74 8.77 3.42
CA ASP A 63 20.17 8.96 3.68
C ASP A 63 20.98 7.73 3.24
N GLU A 64 20.48 6.52 3.47
CA GLU A 64 21.06 5.29 2.94
C GLU A 64 21.06 5.28 1.41
N LEU A 65 19.98 5.76 0.78
CA LEU A 65 19.93 5.91 -0.68
C LEU A 65 20.98 6.90 -1.19
N ALA A 66 21.14 8.04 -0.51
CA ALA A 66 22.16 9.02 -0.88
C ALA A 66 23.57 8.41 -0.84
N LEU A 67 23.90 7.64 0.21
CA LEU A 67 25.17 6.91 0.32
C LEU A 67 25.30 5.85 -0.77
N ALA A 68 24.25 5.07 -1.03
CA ALA A 68 24.24 4.05 -2.07
C ALA A 68 24.50 4.64 -3.47
N LEU A 69 23.92 5.80 -3.78
CA LEU A 69 24.14 6.49 -5.06
C LEU A 69 25.58 6.98 -5.24
N GLU A 70 26.31 7.24 -4.15
CA GLU A 70 27.70 7.69 -4.18
C GLU A 70 28.73 6.56 -4.04
N SER A 71 28.29 5.35 -3.67
CA SER A 71 29.14 4.15 -3.45
C SER A 71 30.07 3.79 -4.61
N SER A 72 29.69 4.08 -5.85
CA SER A 72 30.52 3.79 -7.02
C SER A 72 30.09 4.61 -8.25
N LYS A 73 30.87 4.52 -9.33
CA LYS A 73 30.56 5.19 -10.60
C LYS A 73 29.23 4.72 -11.21
N ILE A 74 28.88 3.46 -11.00
CA ILE A 74 27.61 2.87 -11.44
C ILE A 74 27.12 1.99 -10.28
N PRO A 75 26.40 2.59 -9.32
CA PRO A 75 25.85 1.86 -8.18
C PRO A 75 25.05 0.65 -8.62
N ILE A 76 25.21 -0.46 -7.89
CA ILE A 76 24.53 -1.72 -8.18
C ILE A 76 23.49 -1.95 -7.09
N PHE A 77 22.23 -1.93 -7.51
CA PHE A 77 21.09 -2.25 -6.66
C PHE A 77 20.59 -3.66 -6.93
N GLU A 78 20.10 -4.31 -5.88
CA GLU A 78 19.40 -5.58 -5.93
C GLU A 78 18.01 -5.43 -5.31
N ILE A 79 17.01 -5.94 -6.01
CA ILE A 79 15.62 -5.93 -5.59
C ILE A 79 15.27 -7.33 -5.10
N VAL A 80 14.76 -7.42 -3.88
CA VAL A 80 14.16 -8.65 -3.35
C VAL A 80 12.66 -8.45 -3.29
N VAL A 81 11.93 -9.26 -4.03
CA VAL A 81 10.47 -9.30 -3.90
C VAL A 81 10.13 -10.18 -2.71
N LYS A 82 9.40 -9.61 -1.75
CA LYS A 82 8.89 -10.32 -0.59
C LYS A 82 7.35 -10.38 -0.65
N PRO A 83 6.73 -11.40 -0.04
CA PRO A 83 5.33 -11.26 0.36
C PRO A 83 5.18 -9.94 1.11
N LYS A 84 4.18 -9.14 0.73
CA LYS A 84 3.85 -7.94 1.49
C LYS A 84 3.45 -8.41 2.88
N VAL A 85 4.23 -8.06 3.90
CA VAL A 85 3.92 -8.46 5.28
C VAL A 85 2.62 -7.79 5.63
N VAL A 86 1.58 -8.58 5.84
CA VAL A 86 0.34 -8.15 6.44
C VAL A 86 0.57 -8.20 7.94
N ASP A 87 0.68 -7.04 8.57
CA ASP A 87 0.97 -6.93 10.00
C ASP A 87 -0.25 -7.33 10.84
N SER A 88 -1.46 -7.08 10.32
CA SER A 88 -2.69 -7.58 10.93
C SER A 88 -3.82 -7.72 9.92
N GLU A 89 -4.82 -8.50 10.31
CA GLU A 89 -6.00 -8.80 9.50
C GLU A 89 -7.24 -8.54 10.35
N CYS A 90 -8.28 -7.98 9.74
CA CYS A 90 -9.58 -7.84 10.39
C CYS A 90 -10.74 -7.95 9.40
N THR A 91 -11.96 -8.09 9.92
CA THR A 91 -13.16 -8.14 9.09
C THR A 91 -14.00 -6.89 9.36
N TYR A 92 -14.43 -6.19 8.31
CA TYR A 92 -15.36 -5.08 8.44
C TYR A 92 -16.65 -5.53 9.14
N PRO A 93 -17.20 -4.78 10.12
CA PRO A 93 -16.92 -3.37 10.44
C PRO A 93 -15.88 -3.13 11.56
N GLN A 94 -14.98 -4.07 11.82
CA GLN A 94 -13.91 -3.83 12.80
C GLN A 94 -12.99 -2.69 12.32
N VAL A 95 -12.69 -1.76 13.23
CA VAL A 95 -11.73 -0.68 12.97
C VAL A 95 -10.32 -1.27 12.92
N PRO A 96 -9.54 -1.03 11.84
CA PRO A 96 -8.14 -1.41 11.75
C PRO A 96 -7.32 -0.88 12.93
N LYS A 97 -6.52 -1.75 13.54
CA LYS A 97 -5.63 -1.39 14.66
C LYS A 97 -4.18 -1.70 14.29
N GLY A 98 -3.27 -0.96 14.90
CA GLY A 98 -1.84 -1.11 14.70
C GLY A 98 -1.13 0.20 14.97
N LYS A 99 0.13 0.27 14.55
CA LYS A 99 0.98 1.45 14.62
C LYS A 99 1.25 2.00 13.22
N PRO A 100 1.70 3.26 13.09
CA PRO A 100 2.18 3.77 11.82
C PRO A 100 3.20 2.84 11.16
N GLY A 101 3.03 2.60 9.87
CA GLY A 101 3.83 1.66 9.09
C GLY A 101 3.17 0.28 8.92
N ASP A 102 2.22 -0.11 9.77
CA ASP A 102 1.58 -1.43 9.66
C ASP A 102 0.70 -1.54 8.41
N CYS A 103 0.76 -2.70 7.75
CA CYS A 103 -0.13 -3.13 6.68
C CYS A 103 -1.31 -3.89 7.29
N VAL A 104 -2.53 -3.40 7.10
CA VAL A 104 -3.73 -4.09 7.57
C VAL A 104 -4.56 -4.56 6.39
N GLU A 105 -4.89 -5.85 6.33
CA GLU A 105 -5.88 -6.34 5.38
C GLU A 105 -7.26 -6.43 6.03
N VAL A 106 -8.24 -5.83 5.37
CA VAL A 106 -9.63 -5.84 5.83
C VAL A 106 -10.50 -6.61 4.85
N LEU A 107 -11.09 -7.70 5.33
CA LEU A 107 -12.10 -8.44 4.58
C LEU A 107 -13.44 -7.71 4.71
N VAL A 108 -14.01 -7.37 3.57
CA VAL A 108 -15.31 -6.75 3.44
C VAL A 108 -16.22 -7.74 2.71
N GLU A 109 -17.22 -8.25 3.41
CA GLU A 109 -18.18 -9.17 2.82
C GLU A 109 -19.12 -8.47 1.83
N SER A 110 -19.54 -9.21 0.81
CA SER A 110 -20.50 -8.80 -0.23
C SER A 110 -21.66 -7.95 0.28
N GLN A 111 -22.27 -8.35 1.40
CA GLN A 111 -23.44 -7.67 1.98
C GLN A 111 -23.21 -6.19 2.34
N TYR A 112 -21.95 -5.78 2.54
CA TYR A 112 -21.59 -4.39 2.85
C TYR A 112 -21.20 -3.58 1.62
N LEU A 113 -20.88 -4.23 0.50
CA LEU A 113 -20.32 -3.62 -0.70
C LEU A 113 -21.39 -2.98 -1.59
N THR A 114 -22.18 -2.05 -1.02
CA THR A 114 -23.20 -1.31 -1.75
C THR A 114 -23.08 0.20 -1.54
N LEU A 115 -23.50 0.97 -2.54
CA LEU A 115 -23.54 2.43 -2.44
C LEU A 115 -24.47 2.88 -1.29
N ALA A 116 -25.58 2.17 -1.08
CA ALA A 116 -26.50 2.43 0.03
C ALA A 116 -25.80 2.33 1.39
N ASN A 117 -24.95 1.32 1.61
CA ASN A 117 -24.18 1.18 2.84
C ASN A 117 -23.12 2.29 3.01
N ALA A 118 -22.46 2.70 1.92
CA ALA A 118 -21.49 3.80 1.93
C ALA A 118 -22.13 5.15 2.32
N MET A 119 -23.41 5.32 1.99
CA MET A 119 -24.16 6.56 2.16
C MET A 119 -25.00 6.65 3.44
N ARG A 120 -24.98 5.64 4.32
CA ARG A 120 -25.72 5.70 5.58
C ARG A 120 -25.22 6.85 6.45
N GLU A 121 -26.08 7.29 7.35
CA GLU A 121 -25.76 8.39 8.25
C GLU A 121 -24.64 8.02 9.24
N ASP A 122 -24.60 6.78 9.73
CA ASP A 122 -23.59 6.26 10.66
C ASP A 122 -22.25 5.92 9.98
N THR A 123 -22.25 5.74 8.66
CA THR A 123 -21.04 5.55 7.86
C THR A 123 -20.35 6.92 7.66
N LYS A 124 -19.34 7.24 8.48
CA LYS A 124 -18.59 8.51 8.41
C LYS A 124 -17.13 8.28 8.01
N ALA A 125 -16.58 9.22 7.25
CA ALA A 125 -15.18 9.21 6.87
C ALA A 125 -14.65 10.65 6.84
N TRP A 126 -13.40 10.84 7.23
CA TRP A 126 -12.76 12.14 7.37
C TRP A 126 -11.47 12.19 6.58
N GLY A 127 -11.35 13.17 5.68
CA GLY A 127 -10.19 13.32 4.79
C GLY A 127 -10.40 12.80 3.37
N THR A 128 -9.34 12.90 2.58
CA THR A 128 -9.26 12.53 1.16
C THR A 128 -7.85 12.06 0.87
N TYR A 129 -7.73 10.91 0.19
CA TYR A 129 -6.50 10.12 0.00
C TYR A 129 -5.90 9.56 1.31
N THR A 130 -5.74 10.41 2.33
CA THR A 130 -5.39 10.05 3.70
C THR A 130 -6.59 10.31 4.61
N TYR A 131 -7.02 9.28 5.32
CA TYR A 131 -8.22 9.30 6.16
C TYR A 131 -7.85 9.12 7.63
N THR A 132 -8.63 9.66 8.56
CA THR A 132 -8.47 9.29 9.99
C THR A 132 -8.67 7.78 10.16
N ASN A 133 -7.98 7.16 11.12
CA ASN A 133 -8.00 5.69 11.20
C ASN A 133 -9.36 5.10 11.63
N ASP A 134 -10.26 5.93 12.14
CA ASP A 134 -11.65 5.59 12.48
C ASP A 134 -12.64 5.85 11.33
N SER A 135 -12.16 6.32 10.16
CA SER A 135 -13.00 6.49 8.97
C SER A 135 -13.52 5.14 8.46
N ASP A 136 -14.81 5.10 8.16
CA ASP A 136 -15.50 3.93 7.66
C ASP A 136 -14.98 3.49 6.29
N ILE A 137 -14.62 2.20 6.20
CA ILE A 137 -13.96 1.61 5.05
C ILE A 137 -14.88 1.59 3.83
N ILE A 138 -16.19 1.36 3.97
CA ILE A 138 -17.12 1.31 2.84
C ILE A 138 -17.26 2.69 2.22
N LYS A 139 -17.36 3.73 3.05
CA LYS A 139 -17.41 5.12 2.56
C LYS A 139 -16.11 5.54 1.90
N VAL A 140 -14.99 5.15 2.49
CA VAL A 140 -13.67 5.43 1.92
C VAL A 140 -13.46 4.70 0.60
N LEU A 141 -13.88 3.43 0.47
CA LEU A 141 -13.86 2.70 -0.79
C LEU A 141 -14.65 3.44 -1.88
N ALA A 142 -15.91 3.78 -1.60
CA ALA A 142 -16.78 4.48 -2.53
C ALA A 142 -16.25 5.87 -2.93
N HIS A 143 -15.63 6.58 -1.98
CA HIS A 143 -15.02 7.89 -2.22
C HIS A 143 -13.68 7.81 -2.99
N SER A 144 -12.90 6.73 -2.80
CA SER A 144 -11.53 6.60 -3.32
C SER A 144 -11.42 6.29 -4.81
N GLU A 145 -12.54 5.99 -5.47
CA GLU A 145 -12.62 5.55 -6.86
C GLU A 145 -11.88 4.24 -7.21
N LYS A 146 -11.34 3.52 -6.22
CA LYS A 146 -10.66 2.24 -6.45
C LYS A 146 -11.62 1.10 -6.82
N ILE A 147 -12.89 1.21 -6.42
CA ILE A 147 -13.94 0.26 -6.74
C ILE A 147 -15.27 1.01 -6.93
N ASP A 148 -16.06 0.59 -7.91
CA ASP A 148 -17.43 1.04 -8.07
C ASP A 148 -18.35 0.16 -7.24
N LEU A 149 -19.01 0.74 -6.23
CA LEU A 149 -19.97 0.00 -5.42
C LEU A 149 -21.33 -0.05 -6.13
N PRO A 150 -21.87 -1.26 -6.37
CA PRO A 150 -23.20 -1.42 -6.96
C PRO A 150 -24.33 -1.04 -5.98
N ASP A 151 -25.56 -0.99 -6.48
CA ASP A 151 -26.76 -0.82 -5.64
C ASP A 151 -27.06 -2.08 -4.82
N ASP A 152 -26.87 -3.26 -5.41
CA ASP A 152 -27.10 -4.57 -4.80
C ASP A 152 -25.79 -5.29 -4.45
N PRO A 153 -25.74 -6.13 -3.39
CA PRO A 153 -24.53 -6.87 -3.01
C PRO A 153 -23.92 -7.67 -4.19
N PRO A 154 -22.63 -7.47 -4.52
CA PRO A 154 -21.98 -8.17 -5.63
C PRO A 154 -21.69 -9.64 -5.29
N PRO A 155 -21.47 -10.53 -6.27
CA PRO A 155 -21.19 -11.96 -6.03
C PRO A 155 -19.74 -12.24 -5.58
N TYR A 156 -19.11 -11.31 -4.86
CA TYR A 156 -17.74 -11.39 -4.36
C TYR A 156 -17.59 -10.61 -3.06
N ASN A 157 -16.60 -10.99 -2.25
CA ASN A 157 -16.08 -10.17 -1.16
C ASN A 157 -14.92 -9.30 -1.67
N VAL A 158 -14.45 -8.38 -0.85
CA VAL A 158 -13.29 -7.53 -1.16
C VAL A 158 -12.30 -7.62 -0.02
N ILE A 159 -11.01 -7.72 -0.35
CA ILE A 159 -9.92 -7.46 0.60
C ILE A 159 -9.36 -6.08 0.31
N VAL A 160 -9.32 -5.27 1.35
CA VAL A 160 -8.78 -3.91 1.33
C VAL A 160 -7.45 -3.90 2.06
N THR A 161 -6.37 -3.55 1.37
CA THR A 161 -5.06 -3.36 2.00
C THR A 161 -4.89 -1.89 2.38
N LEU A 162 -4.76 -1.65 3.68
CA LEU A 162 -4.54 -0.34 4.27
C LEU A 162 -3.10 -0.22 4.77
N ARG A 163 -2.53 0.98 4.68
CA ARG A 163 -1.31 1.34 5.41
C ARG A 163 -1.68 2.30 6.52
N LEU A 164 -1.37 1.94 7.76
CA LEU A 164 -1.48 2.87 8.88
C LEU A 164 -0.35 3.89 8.80
N LEU A 165 -0.68 5.14 9.08
CA LEU A 165 0.23 6.27 9.02
C LEU A 165 0.10 7.11 10.30
N PRO A 166 1.11 7.93 10.63
CA PRO A 166 0.94 8.92 11.68
C PRO A 166 -0.25 9.83 11.39
N GLY A 167 -0.86 10.37 12.43
CA GLY A 167 -1.92 11.34 12.29
C GLY A 167 -1.47 12.67 11.67
N ASN A 168 -2.41 13.39 11.05
CA ASN A 168 -2.20 14.70 10.47
C ASN A 168 -2.87 15.79 11.33
N LEU A 169 -2.35 17.02 11.24
CA LEU A 169 -2.98 18.17 11.90
C LEU A 169 -4.31 18.59 11.26
N ARG A 170 -4.56 18.17 10.01
CA ARG A 170 -5.79 18.48 9.29
C ARG A 170 -6.08 17.42 8.23
N TYR A 171 -7.35 17.07 8.11
CA TYR A 171 -7.91 16.22 7.08
C TYR A 171 -8.93 17.04 6.29
N ILE A 172 -8.77 17.11 4.97
CA ILE A 172 -9.68 17.86 4.10
C ILE A 172 -10.63 16.84 3.47
N GLY A 173 -11.92 16.97 3.75
CA GLY A 173 -12.96 16.17 3.10
C GLY A 173 -13.33 16.73 1.74
N THR A 174 -13.71 15.85 0.82
CA THR A 174 -14.15 16.21 -0.53
C THR A 174 -15.38 15.41 -0.95
N THR A 175 -15.96 15.77 -2.09
CA THR A 175 -17.01 14.98 -2.74
C THR A 175 -16.46 14.36 -4.01
N THR A 176 -16.58 13.05 -4.12
CA THR A 176 -16.14 12.25 -5.28
C THR A 176 -17.25 11.27 -5.63
N ARG A 177 -17.68 11.25 -6.90
CA ARG A 177 -18.81 10.43 -7.38
C ARG A 177 -20.09 10.50 -6.53
N GLY A 178 -20.37 11.69 -5.98
CA GLY A 178 -21.53 11.92 -5.10
C GLY A 178 -21.34 11.45 -3.65
N VAL A 179 -20.26 10.75 -3.33
CA VAL A 179 -19.89 10.37 -1.96
C VAL A 179 -19.08 11.50 -1.34
N THR A 180 -19.49 11.98 -0.17
CA THR A 180 -18.82 13.09 0.53
C THR A 180 -18.14 12.61 1.81
N THR A 181 -16.88 12.97 1.98
CA THR A 181 -16.14 12.83 3.24
C THR A 181 -16.08 14.17 3.98
N LEU A 182 -15.81 14.13 5.27
CA LEU A 182 -15.81 15.30 6.14
C LEU A 182 -14.39 15.84 6.33
N SER A 183 -14.27 17.14 6.56
CA SER A 183 -13.02 17.69 7.08
C SER A 183 -12.90 17.44 8.57
N TYR A 184 -11.68 17.27 9.06
CA TYR A 184 -11.40 17.08 10.49
C TYR A 184 -10.09 17.75 10.90
N GLY A 185 -9.97 18.00 12.21
CA GLY A 185 -8.78 18.57 12.83
C GLY A 185 -7.69 17.54 13.11
N PRO A 186 -6.79 17.85 14.05
CA PRO A 186 -5.74 16.92 14.47
C PRO A 186 -6.32 15.58 14.94
N TYR A 187 -5.68 14.49 14.52
CA TYR A 187 -5.98 13.13 14.96
C TYR A 187 -4.69 12.34 15.04
N ASP A 188 -4.65 11.26 15.83
CA ASP A 188 -3.38 10.60 16.19
C ASP A 188 -2.91 9.56 15.17
N LEU A 189 -3.84 8.98 14.40
CA LEU A 189 -3.54 7.92 13.43
C LEU A 189 -4.36 8.11 12.15
N SER A 190 -3.76 7.76 11.02
CA SER A 190 -4.44 7.76 9.73
C SER A 190 -4.24 6.47 8.98
N TYR A 191 -4.97 6.29 7.88
CA TYR A 191 -4.64 5.29 6.89
C TYR A 191 -4.76 5.82 5.45
N ILE A 192 -4.08 5.12 4.55
CA ILE A 192 -4.30 5.20 3.10
C ILE A 192 -4.77 3.85 2.58
N LEU A 193 -5.55 3.89 1.50
CA LEU A 193 -5.86 2.71 0.69
C LEU A 193 -4.66 2.39 -0.21
N GLU A 194 -3.97 1.29 0.03
CA GLU A 194 -2.88 0.83 -0.85
C GLU A 194 -3.42 -0.02 -2.00
N ASN A 195 -4.26 -1.01 -1.70
CA ASN A 195 -4.79 -1.96 -2.69
C ASN A 195 -6.23 -2.37 -2.34
N VAL A 196 -7.00 -2.73 -3.36
CA VAL A 196 -8.35 -3.31 -3.24
C VAL A 196 -8.43 -4.46 -4.24
N ARG A 197 -8.77 -5.66 -3.78
CA ARG A 197 -8.95 -6.85 -4.63
C ARG A 197 -10.24 -7.59 -4.32
N THR A 198 -10.88 -8.13 -5.35
CA THR A 198 -12.09 -8.97 -5.21
C THR A 198 -11.72 -10.41 -4.93
N VAL A 199 -12.51 -11.10 -4.10
CA VAL A 199 -12.30 -12.50 -3.75
C VAL A 199 -13.62 -13.30 -3.68
N PRO A 200 -13.63 -14.63 -3.96
CA PRO A 200 -14.87 -15.42 -4.09
C PRO A 200 -15.61 -15.69 -2.76
N ILE A 201 -16.93 -15.51 -2.66
CA ILE A 201 -17.69 -15.65 -1.39
C ILE A 201 -17.42 -16.94 -0.58
N ASN A 202 -17.03 -18.05 -1.23
CA ASN A 202 -16.93 -19.38 -0.62
C ASN A 202 -15.58 -19.77 0.02
N GLU A 203 -14.54 -18.92 -0.04
CA GLU A 203 -13.27 -19.22 0.65
C GLU A 203 -13.39 -18.92 2.16
N LYS A 204 -13.63 -19.96 2.96
CA LYS A 204 -13.76 -19.87 4.42
C LYS A 204 -12.46 -19.54 5.18
N THR A 205 -11.38 -19.22 4.48
CA THR A 205 -10.06 -18.97 5.07
C THR A 205 -9.30 -17.92 4.25
N TYR A 206 -9.70 -16.66 4.36
CA TYR A 206 -8.92 -15.54 3.83
C TYR A 206 -7.70 -15.20 4.68
N PHE A 207 -7.81 -15.48 5.98
CA PHE A 207 -6.87 -15.06 7.03
C PHE A 207 -6.18 -16.25 7.73
N ASN A 208 -6.06 -17.38 7.03
CA ASN A 208 -5.33 -18.56 7.51
C ASN A 208 -4.54 -19.16 6.34
N ILE A 209 -3.25 -18.84 6.22
CA ILE A 209 -2.10 -19.76 6.40
C ILE A 209 -0.84 -18.90 6.67
N ASN A 210 -0.39 -18.83 7.93
CA ASN A 210 1.03 -18.74 8.35
C ASN A 210 1.12 -18.75 9.89
N SER A 211 0.58 -19.79 10.52
CA SER A 211 0.92 -20.17 11.88
C SER A 211 1.35 -21.63 11.87
N SER A 212 2.59 -21.88 11.47
CA SER A 212 3.37 -23.11 11.72
C SER A 212 4.84 -22.80 11.51
#